data_AF-A0A9W6XAL0-F1
#
_entry.id   AF-A0A9W6XAL0-F1
#
_cell.length_a   1.000
_cell.length_b   1.000
_cell.length_c   1.000
_cell.angle_alpha   90.00
_cell.angle_beta   90.00
_cell.angle_gamma   90.00
#
_symmetry.space_group_name_H-M   'P 1'
#
loop_
_entity.id
_entity.type
_entity.pdbx_description
1 polymer ?
#
loop_
_entity_poly.entity_id
_entity_poly.type
_entity_poly.pdbx_seq_one_letter_code
_entity_poly.pdbx_strand_id
1 'polypeptide(L)'
;MVFLPKSRQATGVWERQGLPPWRPITVQISMAIRLFTAVSEYLERTVPNHPTQHGFQRDRNVQDDALTTTLLLDRAKLQREDLYLLSKDCEKCYDRIPRWVMAYIYRRIGLPTVLYNILLGFLSEGEIDVRAAFGWISTGKREFGLGQDLCYQSGILGSTWNY
;
A
#
# COMPACT_ATOMS: atom_id res chain seq x y z
N MET A 1 -5.40 -23.24 13.05
CA MET A 1 -4.33 -22.27 13.39
C MET A 1 -3.01 -23.02 13.32
N VAL A 2 -2.28 -22.91 12.21
CA VAL A 2 -1.01 -23.65 12.02
C VAL A 2 0.11 -22.74 12.51
N PHE A 3 0.68 -23.07 13.68
CA PHE A 3 1.91 -22.45 14.16
C PHE A 3 3.09 -23.08 13.42
N LEU A 4 3.78 -22.28 12.60
CA LEU A 4 5.08 -22.68 12.06
C LEU A 4 6.13 -22.65 13.19
N PRO A 5 7.02 -23.64 13.28
CA PRO A 5 7.99 -23.75 14.36
C PRO A 5 8.99 -22.60 14.31
N LYS A 6 9.22 -21.95 15.46
CA LYS A 6 10.32 -21.00 15.64
C LYS A 6 11.64 -21.77 15.57
N SER A 7 12.37 -21.65 14.48
CA SER A 7 13.74 -22.16 14.39
C SER A 7 14.63 -21.44 15.41
N ARG A 8 15.57 -22.17 16.03
CA ARG A 8 16.56 -21.61 16.98
C ARG A 8 17.59 -20.71 16.31
N GLN A 9 17.68 -20.74 14.98
CA GLN A 9 18.51 -19.87 14.17
C GLN A 9 17.62 -19.29 13.07
N ALA A 10 17.51 -17.97 13.03
CA ALA A 10 16.95 -17.25 11.88
C ALA A 10 18.00 -17.26 10.77
N THR A 11 18.12 -18.38 10.05
CA THR A 11 18.77 -18.35 8.74
C THR A 11 17.86 -17.51 7.85
N GLY A 12 18.32 -16.32 7.48
CA GLY A 12 17.58 -15.43 6.60
C GLY A 12 17.17 -16.22 5.37
N VAL A 13 15.86 -16.31 5.12
CA VAL A 13 15.33 -16.83 3.87
C VAL A 13 15.65 -15.76 2.82
N TRP A 14 16.91 -15.77 2.37
CA TRP A 14 17.50 -14.88 1.37
C TRP A 14 17.32 -15.45 -0.04
N GLU A 15 16.22 -16.15 -0.30
CA GLU A 15 15.89 -16.71 -1.61
C GLU A 15 14.53 -16.20 -2.09
N ARG A 16 14.50 -14.90 -2.40
CA ARG A 16 13.62 -14.25 -3.39
C ARG A 16 13.97 -12.77 -3.40
N GLN A 17 14.97 -12.40 -4.21
CA GLN A 17 15.27 -11.04 -4.65
C GLN A 17 14.92 -9.93 -3.62
N GLY A 18 15.74 -9.80 -2.57
CA GLY A 18 15.88 -8.57 -1.79
C GLY A 18 14.78 -8.19 -0.79
N LEU A 19 13.66 -8.93 -0.67
CA LEU A 19 12.60 -8.58 0.30
C LEU A 19 12.35 -9.68 1.34
N PRO A 20 12.15 -9.31 2.61
CA PRO A 20 11.93 -10.28 3.67
C PRO A 20 10.56 -10.98 3.57
N PRO A 21 10.45 -12.25 4.02
CA PRO A 21 9.18 -12.96 4.04
C PRO A 21 8.17 -12.35 5.03
N TRP A 22 8.64 -11.68 6.09
CA TRP A 22 7.78 -11.00 7.07
C TRP A 22 7.25 -9.66 6.57
N ARG A 23 6.25 -9.12 7.28
CA ARG A 23 5.62 -7.81 7.01
C ARG A 23 6.34 -6.71 7.80
N PRO A 24 7.22 -5.88 7.19
CA PRO A 24 7.94 -4.84 7.92
C PRO A 24 7.02 -3.65 8.21
N ILE A 25 6.72 -3.41 9.49
CA ILE A 25 5.97 -2.23 9.93
C ILE A 25 6.94 -1.07 10.12
N THR A 26 6.67 0.07 9.49
CA THR A 26 7.48 1.28 9.60
C THR A 26 6.87 2.20 10.65
N VAL A 27 7.51 2.30 11.81
CA VAL A 27 7.10 3.25 12.85
C VAL A 27 7.69 4.61 12.54
N GLN A 28 6.82 5.58 12.25
CA GLN A 28 7.24 6.95 11.97
C GLN A 28 7.12 7.86 13.21
N ILE A 29 7.87 8.96 13.19
CA ILE A 29 7.74 10.01 14.20
C ILE A 29 6.35 10.65 14.12
N SER A 30 5.82 11.09 15.26
CA SER A 30 4.48 11.68 15.39
C SER A 30 4.23 12.86 14.45
N MET A 31 5.26 13.66 14.16
CA MET A 31 5.17 14.79 13.22
C MET A 31 4.91 14.32 11.79
N ALA A 32 5.59 13.26 11.34
CA ALA A 32 5.38 12.69 10.01
C ALA A 32 3.96 12.15 9.88
N ILE A 33 3.47 11.42 10.90
CA ILE A 33 2.10 10.90 10.93
C ILE A 33 1.07 12.03 10.75
N ARG A 34 1.21 13.13 11.50
CA ARG A 34 0.28 14.28 11.41
C ARG A 34 0.31 14.94 10.03
N LEU A 35 1.50 15.10 9.47
CA LEU A 35 1.65 15.62 8.12
C LEU A 35 0.93 14.71 7.12
N PHE A 36 1.20 13.40 7.18
CA PHE A 36 0.57 12.41 6.30
C PHE A 36 -0.95 12.38 6.42
N THR A 37 -1.51 12.52 7.62
CA THR A 37 -2.96 12.68 7.80
C THR A 37 -3.47 13.92 7.06
N ALA A 38 -2.84 15.08 7.24
CA ALA A 38 -3.25 16.30 6.54
C ALA A 38 -3.17 16.16 5.02
N VAL A 39 -2.15 15.46 4.50
CA VAL A 39 -2.05 15.18 3.06
C VAL A 39 -3.15 14.22 2.60
N SER A 40 -3.46 13.16 3.36
CA SER A 40 -4.55 12.24 3.03
C SER A 40 -5.88 12.98 2.90
N GLU A 41 -6.20 13.86 3.86
CA GLU A 41 -7.44 14.65 3.82
C GLU A 41 -7.50 15.57 2.60
N TYR A 42 -6.36 16.16 2.22
CA TYR A 42 -6.27 16.98 1.01
C TYR A 42 -6.50 16.13 -0.25
N LEU A 43 -5.86 14.96 -0.35
CA LEU A 43 -5.98 14.07 -1.50
C LEU A 43 -7.39 13.50 -1.65
N GLU A 44 -8.03 13.08 -0.56
CA GLU A 44 -9.41 12.56 -0.59
C GLU A 44 -10.41 13.59 -1.14
N ARG A 45 -10.16 14.90 -0.92
CA ARG A 45 -10.99 15.98 -1.46
C ARG A 45 -10.68 16.31 -2.92
N THR A 46 -9.41 16.17 -3.31
CA THR A 46 -8.91 16.65 -4.60
C THR A 46 -9.00 15.58 -5.68
N VAL A 47 -8.84 14.31 -5.30
CA VAL A 47 -8.79 13.19 -6.25
C VAL A 47 -9.98 12.26 -6.04
N PRO A 48 -10.92 12.20 -7.00
CA PRO A 48 -12.03 11.29 -6.90
C PRO A 48 -11.54 9.84 -7.01
N ASN A 49 -11.95 9.00 -6.07
CA ASN A 49 -11.72 7.57 -6.15
C ASN A 49 -12.64 6.93 -7.21
N HIS A 50 -12.21 5.80 -7.78
CA HIS A 50 -13.03 5.07 -8.73
C HIS A 50 -14.31 4.51 -8.06
N PRO A 51 -15.49 4.50 -8.74
CA PRO A 51 -16.74 4.00 -8.17
C PRO A 51 -16.77 2.52 -7.81
N THR A 52 -15.81 1.71 -8.25
CA THR A 52 -15.68 0.27 -7.89
C THR A 52 -14.54 0.01 -6.92
N GLN A 53 -13.89 1.06 -6.43
CA GLN A 53 -12.89 0.89 -5.40
C GLN A 53 -13.56 0.89 -4.04
N HIS A 54 -13.28 -0.13 -3.24
CA HIS A 54 -13.85 -0.28 -1.90
C HIS A 54 -12.80 -0.18 -0.80
N GLY A 55 -11.53 -0.48 -1.11
CA GLY A 55 -10.44 -0.37 -0.17
C GLY A 55 -10.10 1.09 0.18
N PHE A 56 -9.82 1.31 1.46
CA PHE A 56 -9.24 2.56 1.98
C PHE A 56 -10.06 3.83 1.71
N GLN A 57 -11.39 3.72 1.64
CA GLN A 57 -12.29 4.87 1.55
C GLN A 57 -13.09 5.05 2.84
N ARG A 58 -13.45 6.30 3.18
CA ARG A 58 -14.20 6.62 4.40
C ARG A 58 -15.61 6.01 4.41
N ASP A 59 -16.30 6.07 3.28
CA ASP A 59 -17.73 5.76 3.17
C ASP A 59 -18.00 4.41 2.47
N ARG A 60 -17.00 3.53 2.41
CA ARG A 60 -17.15 2.20 1.80
C ARG A 60 -16.55 1.11 2.67
N ASN A 61 -17.15 -0.06 2.57
CA ASN A 61 -16.72 -1.22 3.33
C ASN A 61 -16.57 -2.46 2.44
N VAL A 62 -15.94 -3.49 3.00
CA VAL A 62 -15.80 -4.82 2.38
C VAL A 62 -17.15 -5.44 2.06
N GLN A 63 -18.19 -5.10 2.84
CA GLN A 63 -19.56 -5.57 2.60
C GLN A 63 -20.11 -5.07 1.26
N ASP A 64 -19.78 -3.83 0.86
CA ASP A 64 -20.24 -3.25 -0.40
C ASP A 64 -19.60 -3.96 -1.60
N ASP A 65 -18.31 -4.30 -1.49
CA ASP A 65 -17.56 -5.05 -2.50
C ASP A 65 -18.11 -6.47 -2.66
N ALA A 66 -18.33 -7.15 -1.53
CA ALA A 66 -18.92 -8.48 -1.50
C ALA A 66 -20.32 -8.49 -2.12
N LEU A 67 -21.17 -7.52 -1.75
CA LEU A 67 -22.52 -7.39 -2.29
C LEU A 67 -22.50 -7.13 -3.80
N THR A 68 -21.64 -6.20 -4.26
CA THR A 68 -21.49 -5.89 -5.69
C THR A 68 -21.07 -7.14 -6.47
N THR A 69 -20.10 -7.90 -5.94
CA THR A 69 -19.64 -9.15 -6.54
C THR A 69 -20.76 -10.20 -6.60
N THR A 70 -21.54 -10.36 -5.53
CA THR A 70 -22.68 -11.27 -5.51
C THR A 70 -23.75 -10.88 -6.53
N LEU A 71 -24.10 -9.60 -6.63
CA LEU A 71 -25.08 -9.12 -7.59
C LEU A 71 -24.64 -9.35 -9.04
N LEU A 72 -23.34 -9.17 -9.34
CA LEU A 72 -22.78 -9.47 -10.66
C LEU A 72 -22.88 -10.97 -11.00
N LEU A 73 -22.55 -11.84 -10.03
CA LEU A 73 -22.67 -13.29 -10.20
C LEU A 73 -24.11 -13.72 -10.40
N ASP A 74 -25.05 -13.20 -9.63
CA ASP A 74 -26.46 -13.56 -9.72
C ASP A 74 -27.11 -13.04 -11.01
N ARG A 75 -26.73 -11.83 -11.45
CA ARG A 75 -27.14 -11.32 -12.76
C ARG A 75 -26.68 -12.25 -13.89
N ALA A 76 -25.41 -12.63 -13.91
CA ALA A 76 -24.86 -13.52 -14.93
C ALA A 76 -25.60 -14.88 -14.96
N LYS A 77 -25.90 -15.44 -13.78
CA LYS A 77 -26.71 -16.67 -13.67
C LYS A 77 -28.12 -16.50 -14.24
N LEU A 78 -28.80 -15.39 -13.92
CA LEU A 78 -30.16 -15.12 -14.40
C LEU A 78 -30.20 -14.91 -15.92
N GLN A 79 -29.21 -14.20 -16.46
CA GLN A 79 -29.10 -13.89 -17.90
C GLN A 79 -28.45 -15.02 -18.71
N ARG A 80 -27.90 -16.05 -18.04
CA ARG A 80 -27.12 -17.14 -18.65
C ARG A 80 -25.94 -16.63 -19.46
N GLU A 81 -25.27 -15.61 -18.94
CA GLU A 81 -24.06 -15.03 -19.52
C GLU A 81 -22.82 -15.69 -18.93
N ASP A 82 -21.78 -15.87 -19.76
CA ASP A 82 -20.49 -16.34 -19.30
C ASP A 82 -19.78 -15.23 -18.52
N LEU A 83 -19.43 -15.52 -17.25
CA LEU A 83 -18.72 -14.59 -16.38
C LEU A 83 -17.41 -15.22 -15.90
N TYR A 84 -16.31 -14.52 -16.15
CA TYR A 84 -14.96 -14.95 -15.77
C TYR A 84 -14.45 -14.11 -14.59
N LEU A 85 -13.95 -14.78 -13.55
CA LEU A 85 -13.35 -14.13 -12.39
C LEU A 85 -11.82 -14.14 -12.51
N LEU A 86 -11.21 -12.96 -12.56
CA LEU A 86 -9.78 -12.79 -12.45
C LEU A 86 -9.41 -12.28 -11.06
N SER A 87 -8.77 -13.14 -10.26
CA SER A 87 -8.22 -12.74 -8.96
C SER A 87 -6.77 -12.29 -9.14
N LYS A 88 -6.50 -11.02 -8.83
CA LYS A 88 -5.17 -10.41 -8.92
C LYS A 88 -4.74 -9.92 -7.53
N ASP A 89 -3.53 -10.27 -7.12
CA ASP A 89 -2.89 -9.73 -5.93
C ASP A 89 -1.47 -9.21 -6.25
N CYS A 90 -1.02 -8.22 -5.50
CA CYS A 90 0.27 -7.56 -5.69
C CYS A 90 1.24 -7.95 -4.57
N GLU A 91 2.31 -8.67 -4.93
CA GLU A 91 3.34 -9.08 -3.97
C GLU A 91 4.03 -7.84 -3.36
N LYS A 92 3.98 -7.72 -2.02
CA LYS A 92 4.64 -6.64 -1.25
C LYS A 92 4.34 -5.25 -1.82
N CYS A 93 3.05 -4.99 -2.10
CA CYS A 93 2.58 -3.82 -2.84
C CYS A 93 3.12 -2.48 -2.33
N TYR A 94 3.32 -2.30 -1.02
CA TYR A 94 3.86 -1.08 -0.44
C TYR A 94 5.38 -0.98 -0.47
N ASP A 95 6.08 -2.10 -0.50
CA ASP A 95 7.54 -2.15 -0.43
C ASP A 95 8.16 -2.02 -1.82
N ARG A 96 7.40 -2.39 -2.87
CA ARG A 96 7.88 -2.42 -4.26
C ARG A 96 7.57 -1.17 -5.08
N ILE A 97 6.95 -0.14 -4.50
CA ILE A 97 6.56 1.05 -5.26
C ILE A 97 7.81 1.85 -5.64
N PRO A 98 8.11 2.00 -6.94
CA PRO A 98 9.23 2.81 -7.37
C PRO A 98 8.97 4.30 -7.11
N ARG A 99 10.01 5.02 -6.68
CA ARG A 99 9.94 6.48 -6.46
C ARG A 99 9.41 7.25 -7.67
N TRP A 100 9.81 6.85 -8.88
CA TRP A 100 9.40 7.52 -10.12
C TRP A 100 7.90 7.39 -10.38
N VAL A 101 7.27 6.28 -9.98
CA VAL A 101 5.82 6.06 -10.11
C VAL A 101 5.07 7.06 -9.24
N MET A 102 5.51 7.23 -7.99
CA MET A 102 4.91 8.22 -7.08
C MET A 102 5.15 9.65 -7.58
N ALA A 103 6.35 9.94 -8.09
CA ALA A 103 6.64 11.23 -8.70
C ALA A 103 5.69 11.54 -9.88
N TYR A 104 5.40 10.54 -10.71
CA TYR A 104 4.45 10.67 -11.83
C TYR A 104 3.03 10.93 -11.32
N ILE A 105 2.57 10.12 -10.36
CA ILE A 105 1.24 10.25 -9.75
C ILE A 105 1.04 11.63 -9.14
N TYR A 106 2.00 12.12 -8.33
CA TYR A 106 1.85 13.40 -7.66
C TYR A 106 1.78 14.58 -8.63
N ARG A 107 2.51 14.50 -9.75
CA ARG A 107 2.44 15.50 -10.82
C ARG A 107 1.09 15.45 -11.54
N ARG A 108 0.55 14.26 -11.78
CA ARG A 108 -0.76 14.08 -12.45
C ARG A 108 -1.92 14.58 -11.58
N ILE A 109 -1.83 14.41 -10.27
CA ILE A 109 -2.81 14.95 -9.31
C ILE A 109 -2.68 16.48 -9.17
N GLY A 110 -1.56 17.07 -9.59
CA GLY A 110 -1.34 18.51 -9.50
C GLY A 110 -0.97 18.99 -8.10
N LEU A 111 -0.19 18.20 -7.35
CA LEU A 111 0.26 18.62 -6.02
C LEU A 111 1.12 19.89 -6.10
N PRO A 112 0.94 20.86 -5.17
CA PRO A 112 1.82 22.01 -5.07
C PRO A 112 3.29 21.59 -4.91
N THR A 113 4.22 22.34 -5.51
CA THR A 113 5.65 21.99 -5.56
C THR A 113 6.26 21.73 -4.19
N VAL A 114 5.86 22.52 -3.18
CA VAL A 114 6.32 22.34 -1.79
C VAL A 114 5.90 20.98 -1.25
N LEU A 115 4.62 20.61 -1.43
CA LEU A 115 4.07 19.35 -0.96
C LEU A 115 4.67 18.16 -1.72
N TYR A 116 4.82 18.30 -3.04
CA TYR A 116 5.51 17.33 -3.89
C TYR A 116 6.93 17.03 -3.38
N ASN A 117 7.73 18.07 -3.10
CA ASN A 117 9.11 17.91 -2.63
C ASN A 117 9.17 17.24 -1.27
N ILE A 118 8.25 17.58 -0.35
CA ILE A 118 8.18 16.96 0.97
C ILE A 118 7.85 15.47 0.87
N LEU A 119 6.80 15.12 0.11
CA LEU A 119 6.34 13.75 -0.05
C LEU A 119 7.35 12.87 -0.78
N LEU A 120 7.99 13.43 -1.81
CA LEU A 120 9.08 12.76 -2.49
C LEU A 120 10.31 12.69 -1.59
N GLY A 121 10.55 13.65 -0.70
CA GLY A 121 11.58 13.57 0.34
C GLY A 121 11.43 12.33 1.23
N PHE A 122 10.20 12.00 1.66
CA PHE A 122 9.96 10.79 2.45
C PHE A 122 10.19 9.47 1.69
N LEU A 123 10.25 9.54 0.35
CA LEU A 123 10.50 8.39 -0.54
C LEU A 123 11.99 8.29 -0.96
N SER A 124 12.88 9.11 -0.39
CA SER A 124 14.30 9.09 -0.78
C SER A 124 15.03 7.91 -0.16
N GLU A 125 16.24 7.66 -0.64
CA GLU A 125 17.13 6.69 -0.03
C GLU A 125 17.27 6.99 1.47
N GLY A 126 17.03 5.96 2.29
CA GLY A 126 17.16 6.02 3.73
C GLY A 126 17.70 4.71 4.26
N GLU A 127 18.37 4.75 5.40
CA GLU A 127 18.78 3.53 6.10
C GLU A 127 17.60 3.03 6.94
N ILE A 128 17.29 1.74 6.82
CA ILE A 128 16.29 1.09 7.66
C ILE A 128 17.00 0.10 8.58
N ASP A 129 16.81 0.31 9.87
CA ASP A 129 17.07 -0.69 10.89
C ASP A 129 15.77 -1.37 11.30
N VAL A 130 15.77 -2.69 11.23
CA VAL A 130 14.62 -3.50 11.65
C VAL A 130 14.88 -3.99 13.06
N ARG A 131 13.99 -3.63 13.99
CA ARG A 131 13.99 -4.19 15.33
C ARG A 131 13.34 -5.57 15.32
N ALA A 132 14.13 -6.62 15.49
CA ALA A 132 13.65 -7.98 15.68
C ALA A 132 13.66 -8.37 17.17
N ALA A 133 13.08 -9.53 17.49
CA ALA A 133 13.11 -10.08 18.85
C ALA A 133 14.54 -10.33 19.39
N PHE A 134 15.52 -10.43 18.48
CA PHE A 134 16.92 -10.70 18.80
C PHE A 134 17.81 -9.45 18.77
N GLY A 135 17.21 -8.26 18.67
CA GLY A 135 17.94 -6.99 18.60
C GLY A 135 17.75 -6.26 17.27
N TRP A 136 18.61 -5.28 17.02
CA TRP A 136 18.61 -4.50 15.79
C TRP A 136 19.28 -5.26 14.65
N ILE A 137 18.60 -5.35 13.52
CA ILE A 137 19.13 -5.92 12.28
C ILE A 137 19.20 -4.79 11.27
N SER A 138 20.41 -4.43 10.86
CA SER A 138 20.58 -3.47 9.75
C SER A 138 20.16 -4.13 8.45
N THR A 139 19.23 -3.52 7.72
CA THR A 139 18.74 -4.05 6.45
C THR A 139 19.31 -3.33 5.22
N GLY A 140 20.25 -2.41 5.45
CA GLY A 140 20.89 -1.63 4.41
C GLY A 140 20.03 -0.46 3.93
N LYS A 141 20.36 0.05 2.75
CA LYS A 141 19.68 1.19 2.12
C LYS A 141 18.35 0.76 1.54
N ARG A 142 17.33 1.56 1.82
CA ARG A 142 16.00 1.45 1.22
C ARG A 142 15.95 2.26 -0.07
N GLU A 143 15.85 1.56 -1.19
CA GLU A 143 15.70 2.21 -2.51
C GLU A 143 14.23 2.37 -2.94
N PHE A 144 13.31 1.58 -2.37
CA PHE A 144 11.92 1.47 -2.83
C PHE A 144 10.88 1.38 -1.70
N GLY A 145 9.64 1.76 -2.03
CA GLY A 145 8.46 1.56 -1.19
C GLY A 145 8.06 2.75 -0.31
N LEU A 146 6.80 2.76 0.09
CA LEU A 146 6.21 3.82 0.93
C LEU A 146 6.45 3.54 2.43
N GLY A 147 6.45 2.26 2.85
CA GLY A 147 6.71 1.86 4.25
C GLY A 147 5.39 1.61 4.97
N GLN A 148 5.17 0.39 5.43
CA GLN A 148 3.85 -0.05 5.85
C GLN A 148 3.45 0.64 7.16
N ASP A 149 2.16 1.01 7.28
CA ASP A 149 1.53 1.76 8.41
C ASP A 149 1.38 3.28 8.19
N LEU A 150 1.61 3.75 6.97
CA LEU A 150 1.37 5.13 6.59
C LEU A 150 -0.10 5.38 6.25
N CYS A 151 -0.78 6.23 7.03
CA CYS A 151 -2.15 6.71 6.75
C CYS A 151 -2.28 7.39 5.36
N TYR A 152 -1.16 7.86 4.81
CA TYR A 152 -1.04 8.43 3.47
C TYR A 152 -1.15 7.44 2.31
N GLN A 153 -0.79 6.17 2.56
CA GLN A 153 -0.88 5.12 1.55
C GLN A 153 -2.33 4.88 1.10
N SER A 154 -3.25 4.97 2.05
CA SER A 154 -4.69 4.78 1.85
C SER A 154 -5.28 5.76 0.84
N GLY A 155 -4.89 7.04 0.91
CA GLY A 155 -5.41 8.09 0.03
C GLY A 155 -4.85 8.07 -1.40
N ILE A 156 -3.59 7.62 -1.59
CA ILE A 156 -2.96 7.56 -2.92
C ILE A 156 -3.32 6.30 -3.68
N LEU A 157 -3.27 5.13 -3.02
CA LEU A 157 -3.70 3.88 -3.67
C LEU A 157 -5.18 3.93 -4.03
N GLY A 158 -5.96 4.80 -3.39
CA GLY A 158 -7.33 5.02 -3.76
C GLY A 158 -7.57 5.87 -5.03
N SER A 159 -6.56 6.61 -5.47
CA SER A 159 -6.70 7.57 -6.57
C SER A 159 -5.96 7.17 -7.85
N THR A 160 -5.16 6.10 -7.80
CA THR A 160 -4.16 5.80 -8.84
C THR A 160 -4.48 4.63 -9.76
N TRP A 161 -5.64 3.99 -9.59
CA TRP A 161 -6.09 2.90 -10.48
C TRP A 161 -7.15 3.37 -11.50
N ASN A 162 -7.09 4.63 -11.92
CA ASN A 162 -7.90 5.16 -13.02
C ASN A 162 -7.10 5.09 -14.32
N TYR A 163 -6.97 3.89 -14.88
CA TYR A 163 -6.64 3.65 -16.30
C TYR A 163 -7.35 2.39 -16.78
#